data_AF-A0A3C0BFT7-F1
#
_entry.id   AF-A0A3C0BFT7-F1
#
_cell.length_a   1.000
_cell.length_b   1.000
_cell.length_c   1.000
_cell.angle_alpha   90.00
_cell.angle_beta   90.00
_cell.angle_gamma   90.00
#
_symmetry.space_group_name_H-M   'P 1'
#
loop_
_entity.id
_entity.type
_entity.pdbx_description
1 polymer ?
#
loop_
_entity_poly.entity_id
_entity_poly.type
_entity_poly.pdbx_seq_one_letter_code
_entity_poly.pdbx_strand_id
1 'polypeptide(L)' 'TPALIIDGRIVSCGKVLKKDDVIAILRKIRG' A
#
# COMPACT_ATOMS: atom_id res chain seq x y z
N THR A 1 -13.53 -0.67 -7.74
CA THR A 1 -12.47 -1.44 -7.06
C THR A 1 -11.48 -0.49 -6.43
N PRO A 2 -11.31 -0.47 -5.10
CA PRO A 2 -10.35 0.42 -4.47
C PRO A 2 -8.91 -0.07 -4.71
N ALA A 3 -8.00 0.85 -4.99
CA ALA A 3 -6.58 0.59 -5.16
C ALA A 3 -5.76 1.63 -4.39
N LEU A 4 -4.61 1.23 -3.85
CA LEU A 4 -3.63 2.14 -3.24
C LEU A 4 -2.48 2.34 -4.22
N ILE A 5 -2.17 3.60 -4.52
CA ILE A 5 -1.07 4.01 -5.39
C ILE A 5 -0.07 4.84 -4.57
N ILE A 6 1.21 4.52 -4.67
CA ILE A 6 2.34 5.25 -4.06
C ILE A 6 3.37 5.49 -5.16
N ASP A 7 3.82 6.75 -5.33
CA ASP A 7 4.83 7.15 -6.35
C ASP A 7 4.52 6.65 -7.77
N GLY A 8 3.24 6.67 -8.15
CA GLY A 8 2.78 6.19 -9.46
C GLY A 8 2.75 4.66 -9.62
N ARG A 9 3.10 3.89 -8.58
CA ARG A 9 2.99 2.42 -8.55
C ARG A 9 1.77 1.97 -7.76
N ILE A 10 1.06 0.98 -8.31
CA ILE A 10 -0.04 0.30 -7.61
C ILE A 10 0.56 -0.64 -6.58
N VAL A 11 0.22 -0.44 -5.30
CA VAL A 11 0.70 -1.26 -4.18
C VAL A 11 -0.39 -2.14 -3.57
N SER A 12 -1.67 -1.87 -3.86
CA SER A 12 -2.80 -2.75 -3.50
C SER A 12 -3.96 -2.55 -4.47
N CYS A 13 -4.69 -3.63 -4.77
CA CYS A 13 -5.92 -3.59 -5.55
C CYS A 13 -6.94 -4.58 -4.97
N GLY A 14 -8.16 -4.13 -4.72
CA GLY A 14 -9.28 -5.00 -4.31
C GLY A 14 -9.25 -5.51 -2.87
N LYS A 15 -8.26 -5.11 -2.06
CA LYS A 15 -8.16 -5.45 -0.63
C LYS A 15 -8.26 -4.19 0.23
N VAL A 16 -9.13 -4.22 1.23
CA VAL A 16 -9.17 -3.20 2.29
C VAL A 16 -7.87 -3.30 3.09
N LEU A 17 -7.05 -2.25 3.05
CA LEU A 17 -5.78 -2.20 3.75
C LEU A 17 -6.00 -1.88 5.23
N LYS A 18 -5.48 -2.74 6.11
CA LYS A 18 -5.40 -2.44 7.54
C LYS A 18 -4.20 -1.54 7.80
N LYS A 19 -4.27 -0.79 8.90
CA LYS A 19 -3.22 0.16 9.29
C LYS A 19 -1.82 -0.48 9.30
N ASP A 20 -1.71 -1.70 9.82
CA ASP A 20 -0.43 -2.42 9.89
C ASP A 20 0.13 -2.81 8.52
N ASP A 21 -0.75 -3.20 7.58
CA ASP A 21 -0.35 -3.51 6.20
C ASP A 21 0.23 -2.26 5.51
N VAL A 22 -0.40 -1.10 5.72
CA VAL A 22 0.08 0.18 5.18
C VAL A 22 1.45 0.54 5.77
N ILE A 23 1.64 0.36 7.08
CA ILE A 23 2.92 0.63 7.75
C ILE A 23 4.02 -0.30 7.21
N ALA A 24 3.73 -1.58 7.03
CA ALA A 24 4.68 -2.54 6.47
C ALA A 24 5.09 -2.18 5.04
N ILE A 25 4.12 -1.79 4.19
CA ILE A 25 4.37 -1.35 2.81
C ILE A 25 5.24 -0.09 2.79
N LEU A 26 4.90 0.92 3.60
CA LEU A 26 5.65 2.17 3.67
C LEU A 26 7.07 1.98 4.19
N ARG A 27 7.28 1.10 5.18
CA ARG A 27 8.63 0.73 5.65
C ARG A 27 9.44 0.04 4.56
N LYS A 28 8.85 -0.92 3.86
CA LYS A 28 9.52 -1.64 2.76
C LYS A 28 9.93 -0.71 1.61
N ILE A 29 9.13 0.31 1.32
CA ILE A 29 9.42 1.29 0.26
C ILE A 29 10.50 2.29 0.69
N ARG A 30 10.52 2.69 1.97
CA ARG A 30 11.43 3.74 2.47
C ARG A 30 12.84 3.25 2.78
N GLY A 31 13.06 1.94 2.98
CA GLY A 31 14.31 1.42 3.55
C GLY A 31 14.33 1.60 5.06
#